data_AF-A0A7X7KVU6-F1
#
_entry.id   AF-A0A7X7KVU6-F1
#
_cell.length_a   1.000
_cell.length_b   1.000
_cell.length_c   1.000
_cell.angle_alpha   90.00
_cell.angle_beta   90.00
_cell.angle_gamma   90.00
#
_symmetry.space_group_name_H-M   'P 1'
#
loop_
_entity.id
_entity.type
_entity.pdbx_description
1 polymer ?
#
loop_
_entity_poly.entity_id
_entity_poly.type
_entity_poly.pdbx_seq_one_letter_code
_entity_poly.pdbx_strand_id
1 'polypeptide(L)'
;AGGAGGGIFVDCDRFVGEATALLSVKGGNSSHGGGGGGGRIAVWHKRMPAYLQEKLLAGETGSAIASTNAPASYLGQIDIGFGTGNDNPDAQPGTVWFIVPPPMGTHLILR
;
A
#
# COMPACT_ATOMS: atom_id res chain seq x y z
N ALA A 1 -4.14 -25.12 2.40
CA ALA A 1 -3.99 -23.83 3.11
C ALA A 1 -3.63 -22.76 2.09
N GLY A 2 -4.35 -21.63 2.05
CA GLY A 2 -4.00 -20.50 1.21
C GLY A 2 -2.81 -19.73 1.80
N GLY A 3 -1.87 -19.31 0.96
CA GLY A 3 -0.70 -18.54 1.40
C GLY A 3 -1.05 -17.08 1.72
N ALA A 4 -0.22 -16.41 2.52
CA ALA A 4 -0.34 -14.96 2.72
C ALA A 4 -0.08 -14.20 1.40
N GLY A 5 -0.77 -13.08 1.20
CA GLY A 5 -0.50 -12.17 0.08
C GLY A 5 0.83 -11.44 0.27
N GLY A 6 1.51 -11.13 -0.85
CA GLY A 6 2.78 -10.39 -0.83
C GLY A 6 2.62 -8.94 -0.35
N GLY A 7 3.72 -8.33 0.07
CA GLY A 7 3.77 -6.93 0.49
C GLY A 7 4.78 -6.14 -0.34
N ILE A 8 4.39 -4.94 -0.78
CA ILE A 8 5.29 -3.95 -1.37
C ILE A 8 5.30 -2.73 -0.44
N PHE A 9 6.49 -2.33 -0.01
CA PHE A 9 6.72 -1.08 0.69
C PHE A 9 7.67 -0.22 -0.14
N VAL A 10 7.26 1.01 -0.46
CA VAL A 10 8.05 1.99 -1.20
C VAL A 10 8.20 3.23 -0.33
N ASP A 11 9.45 3.63 -0.06
CA ASP A 11 9.77 4.93 0.52
C ASP A 11 10.57 5.73 -0.49
N CYS A 12 10.01 6.87 -0.91
CA CYS A 12 10.65 7.74 -1.88
C CYS A 12 10.25 9.21 -1.66
N ASP A 13 11.11 10.14 -2.04
CA ASP A 13 10.70 11.55 -2.00
C ASP A 13 9.67 11.86 -3.09
N ARG A 14 9.86 11.32 -4.29
CA ARG A 14 9.00 11.57 -5.44
C ARG A 14 8.54 10.25 -6.07
N PHE A 15 7.24 9.95 -5.94
CA PHE A 15 6.60 8.81 -6.58
C PHE A 15 5.93 9.24 -7.90
N VAL A 16 6.45 8.76 -9.03
CA VAL A 16 5.93 9.06 -10.38
C VAL A 16 5.84 7.77 -11.17
N GLY A 17 4.78 7.64 -11.97
CA GLY A 17 4.63 6.56 -12.93
C GLY A 17 3.94 7.06 -14.19
N GLU A 18 4.49 6.71 -15.34
CA GLU A 18 3.84 6.97 -16.62
C GLU A 18 2.64 6.02 -16.83
N ALA A 19 1.85 6.25 -17.88
CA ALA A 19 0.66 5.43 -18.17
C ALA A 19 0.97 3.93 -18.37
N THR A 20 2.22 3.60 -18.69
CA THR A 20 2.72 2.22 -18.88
C THR A 20 3.29 1.60 -17.59
N ALA A 21 3.39 2.38 -16.50
CA ALA A 21 3.89 1.87 -15.23
C ALA A 21 2.88 0.89 -14.62
N LEU A 22 3.38 -0.23 -14.11
CA LEU A 22 2.57 -1.23 -13.41
C LEU A 22 3.11 -1.41 -11.99
N LEU A 23 2.26 -1.19 -11.00
CA LEU A 23 2.51 -1.49 -9.60
C LEU A 23 1.59 -2.63 -9.18
N SER A 24 2.11 -3.86 -9.15
CA SER A 24 1.29 -5.04 -8.90
C SER A 24 1.82 -5.90 -7.75
N VAL A 25 0.90 -6.29 -6.87
CA VAL A 25 1.13 -7.36 -5.90
C VAL A 25 -0.10 -8.26 -5.94
N LYS A 26 0.06 -9.44 -6.51
CA LYS A 26 -1.02 -10.43 -6.61
C LYS A 26 -0.84 -11.51 -5.58
N GLY A 27 -1.95 -11.97 -5.02
CA GLY A 27 -1.97 -13.22 -4.26
C GLY A 27 -1.57 -14.40 -5.14
N GLY A 28 -0.98 -15.43 -4.54
CA GLY A 28 -0.57 -16.63 -5.26
C GLY A 28 -1.77 -17.43 -5.78
N ASN A 29 -1.68 -17.91 -7.02
CA ASN A 29 -2.69 -18.81 -7.59
C ASN A 29 -2.29 -20.26 -7.35
N SER A 30 -3.26 -21.11 -6.99
CA SER A 30 -3.01 -22.55 -6.81
C SER A 30 -4.07 -23.38 -7.52
N SER A 31 -3.61 -24.42 -8.24
CA SER A 31 -4.48 -25.42 -8.88
C SER A 31 -4.86 -26.56 -7.94
N HIS A 32 -4.12 -26.74 -6.83
CA HIS A 32 -4.29 -27.83 -5.87
C HIS A 32 -4.26 -27.29 -4.43
N GLY A 33 -5.19 -26.39 -4.11
CA GLY A 33 -5.36 -25.76 -2.79
C GLY A 33 -6.05 -24.39 -2.84
N GLY A 34 -6.22 -23.77 -1.67
CA GLY A 34 -6.79 -22.42 -1.56
C GLY A 34 -5.87 -21.33 -2.14
N GLY A 35 -6.46 -20.29 -2.74
CA GLY A 35 -5.75 -19.13 -3.27
C GLY A 35 -5.04 -18.34 -2.17
N GLY A 36 -3.95 -17.65 -2.52
CA GLY A 36 -3.25 -16.75 -1.62
C GLY A 36 -4.01 -15.44 -1.43
N GLY A 37 -3.99 -14.88 -0.22
CA GLY A 37 -4.65 -13.60 0.07
C GLY A 37 -4.13 -12.45 -0.82
N GLY A 38 -4.92 -11.39 -0.97
CA GLY A 38 -4.52 -10.19 -1.73
C GLY A 38 -3.35 -9.47 -1.07
N GLY A 39 -2.48 -8.89 -1.90
CA GLY A 39 -1.28 -8.26 -1.40
C GLY A 39 -1.49 -6.85 -0.86
N ARG A 40 -0.50 -6.34 -0.14
CA ARG A 40 -0.51 -5.02 0.49
C ARG A 40 0.52 -4.13 -0.17
N ILE A 41 0.13 -2.92 -0.55
CA ILE A 41 1.04 -1.91 -1.07
C ILE A 41 0.99 -0.70 -0.17
N ALA A 42 2.13 -0.28 0.37
CA ALA A 42 2.27 0.98 1.09
C ALA A 42 3.33 1.83 0.39
N VAL A 43 2.95 3.04 -0.03
CA VAL A 43 3.83 4.00 -0.69
C VAL A 43 3.92 5.24 0.17
N TRP A 44 5.10 5.49 0.72
CA TRP A 44 5.45 6.73 1.38
C TRP A 44 6.07 7.66 0.36
N HIS A 45 5.46 8.83 0.19
CA HIS A 45 5.91 9.81 -0.78
C HIS A 45 5.84 11.25 -0.24
N LYS A 46 6.66 12.15 -0.82
CA LYS A 46 7.04 13.47 -0.27
C LYS A 46 7.79 13.28 1.04
N ARG A 47 9.12 13.44 1.03
CA ARG A 47 10.07 13.21 2.14
C ARG A 47 9.39 13.08 3.51
N MET A 48 9.26 11.86 3.99
CA MET A 48 8.74 11.60 5.33
C MET A 48 9.81 12.01 6.36
N PRO A 49 9.50 12.87 7.33
CA PRO A 49 10.46 13.20 8.38
C PRO A 49 10.63 12.01 9.34
N ALA A 50 11.86 11.80 9.83
CA ALA A 50 12.22 10.62 10.64
C ALA A 50 11.30 10.39 11.85
N TYR A 51 10.87 11.47 12.52
CA TYR A 51 9.95 11.36 13.66
C TYR A 51 8.56 10.82 13.24
N LEU A 52 8.07 11.11 12.03
CA LEU A 52 6.82 10.52 11.53
C LEU A 52 7.02 9.08 11.09
N GLN A 53 8.19 8.75 10.52
CA GLN A 53 8.50 7.37 10.14
C GLN A 53 8.43 6.44 11.35
N GLU A 54 9.04 6.81 12.47
CA GLU A 54 8.99 6.04 13.72
C GLU A 54 7.56 5.87 14.24
N LYS A 55 6.77 6.94 14.23
CA LYS A 55 5.36 6.91 14.66
C LYS A 55 4.50 6.05 13.74
N LEU A 56 4.68 6.14 12.42
CA LEU A 56 3.96 5.33 11.44
C LEU A 56 4.34 3.86 11.51
N LEU A 57 5.63 3.54 11.72
CA LEU A 57 6.08 2.18 12.00
C LEU A 57 5.48 1.64 13.31
N ALA A 58 5.32 2.50 14.33
CA ALA A 58 4.67 2.17 15.59
C ALA A 58 3.13 2.09 15.50
N GLY A 59 2.54 2.36 14.32
CA GLY A 59 1.09 2.29 14.09
C GLY A 59 0.30 3.56 14.41
N GLU A 60 0.98 4.68 14.75
CA GLU A 60 0.35 5.97 14.98
C GLU A 60 0.13 6.73 13.67
N THR A 61 -1.00 6.48 13.01
CA THR A 61 -1.39 7.12 11.75
C THR A 61 -1.94 8.55 11.90
N GLY A 62 -2.14 9.03 13.13
CA GLY A 62 -2.87 10.28 13.43
C GLY A 62 -2.24 11.57 12.90
N SER A 63 -0.98 11.53 12.45
CA SER A 63 -0.30 12.70 11.88
C SER A 63 -0.06 12.63 10.38
N ALA A 64 -0.33 11.50 9.70
CA ALA A 64 -0.10 11.36 8.27
C ALA A 64 -1.42 11.28 7.50
N ILE A 65 -1.41 11.78 6.26
CA ILE A 65 -2.57 11.66 5.38
C ILE A 65 -2.40 10.37 4.58
N ALA A 66 -3.30 9.43 4.80
CA ALA A 66 -3.35 8.15 4.10
C ALA A 66 -4.51 8.15 3.10
N SER A 67 -4.24 7.77 1.86
CA SER A 67 -5.22 7.70 0.77
C SER A 67 -5.11 6.38 0.04
N THR A 68 -6.23 5.81 -0.41
CA THR A 68 -6.26 4.64 -1.29
C THR A 68 -6.16 5.04 -2.78
N ASN A 69 -6.32 6.34 -3.09
CA ASN A 69 -6.12 6.87 -4.42
C ASN A 69 -4.63 7.13 -4.69
N ALA A 70 -4.17 6.70 -5.87
CA ALA A 70 -2.85 7.02 -6.37
C ALA A 70 -2.64 8.54 -6.43
N PRO A 71 -1.44 9.05 -6.13
CA PRO A 71 -1.12 10.45 -6.35
C PRO A 71 -1.25 10.76 -7.85
N ALA A 72 -1.67 11.97 -8.20
CA ALA A 72 -1.84 12.40 -9.59
C ALA A 72 -0.55 12.31 -10.43
N SER A 73 0.62 12.20 -9.79
CA SER A 73 1.91 11.94 -10.43
C SER A 73 2.09 10.48 -10.89
N TYR A 74 1.24 9.56 -10.48
CA TYR A 74 1.24 8.17 -10.89
C TYR A 74 0.03 7.91 -11.79
N LEU A 75 0.30 7.83 -13.10
CA LEU A 75 -0.69 7.56 -14.14
C LEU A 75 -0.78 6.07 -14.50
N GLY A 76 0.09 5.25 -13.90
CA GLY A 76 0.17 3.82 -14.14
C GLY A 76 -0.97 3.03 -13.51
N GLN A 77 -1.02 1.73 -13.83
CA GLN A 77 -2.00 0.81 -13.27
C GLN A 77 -1.51 0.25 -11.93
N ILE A 78 -2.39 0.24 -10.94
CA ILE A 78 -2.17 -0.45 -9.66
C ILE A 78 -3.00 -1.72 -9.65
N ASP A 79 -2.35 -2.86 -9.52
CA ASP A 79 -3.00 -4.17 -9.57
C ASP A 79 -2.73 -4.95 -8.27
N ILE A 80 -3.63 -4.77 -7.31
CA ILE A 80 -3.65 -5.36 -5.97
C ILE A 80 -4.62 -6.54 -5.89
N GLY A 81 -4.54 -7.42 -6.90
CA GLY A 81 -5.40 -8.59 -7.00
C GLY A 81 -5.25 -9.58 -5.84
N PHE A 82 -6.26 -10.43 -5.69
CA PHE A 82 -6.25 -11.59 -4.80
C PHE A 82 -5.94 -12.86 -5.58
N GLY A 83 -5.35 -13.85 -4.91
CA GLY A 83 -5.06 -15.14 -5.52
C GLY A 83 -6.32 -15.97 -5.68
N THR A 84 -6.43 -16.73 -6.76
CA THR A 84 -7.57 -17.64 -6.99
C THR A 84 -7.14 -19.08 -6.73
N GLY A 85 -7.98 -19.85 -6.04
CA GLY A 85 -7.80 -21.29 -5.85
C GLY A 85 -9.13 -22.03 -6.04
N ASN A 86 -9.06 -23.31 -6.40
CA ASN A 86 -10.24 -24.11 -6.77
C ASN A 86 -11.24 -24.30 -5.61
N ASP A 87 -10.77 -24.28 -4.35
CA ASP A 87 -11.59 -24.67 -3.19
C ASP A 87 -12.07 -23.50 -2.30
N ASN A 88 -11.54 -22.28 -2.46
CA ASN A 88 -12.00 -21.12 -1.68
C ASN A 88 -11.95 -19.83 -2.52
N PRO A 89 -13.10 -19.18 -2.75
CA PRO A 89 -13.16 -17.83 -3.30
C PRO A 89 -12.81 -16.74 -2.26
N ASP A 90 -12.60 -17.10 -0.99
CA ASP A 90 -12.39 -16.16 0.14
C ASP A 90 -10.99 -15.54 0.21
N ALA A 91 -10.31 -15.39 -0.92
CA ALA A 91 -9.06 -14.64 -0.93
C ALA A 91 -9.37 -13.16 -0.69
N GLN A 92 -8.91 -12.63 0.45
CA GLN A 92 -9.18 -11.25 0.82
C GLN A 92 -8.63 -10.28 -0.24
N PRO A 93 -9.39 -9.23 -0.62
CA PRO A 93 -8.89 -8.20 -1.53
C PRO A 93 -7.59 -7.58 -1.02
N GLY A 94 -6.70 -7.24 -1.94
CA GLY A 94 -5.49 -6.48 -1.63
C GLY A 94 -5.82 -5.07 -1.15
N THR A 95 -4.84 -4.37 -0.57
CA THR A 95 -5.03 -2.99 -0.13
C THR A 95 -3.83 -2.15 -0.51
N VAL A 96 -4.08 -0.94 -1.00
CA VAL A 96 -3.06 0.06 -1.30
C VAL A 96 -3.24 1.28 -0.42
N TRP A 97 -2.14 1.81 0.10
CA TRP A 97 -2.10 3.04 0.87
C TRP A 97 -0.97 3.95 0.39
N PHE A 98 -1.33 5.16 0.02
CA PHE A 98 -0.43 6.27 -0.27
C PHE A 98 -0.40 7.18 0.94
N ILE A 99 0.77 7.32 1.56
CA ILE A 99 0.95 8.06 2.81
C ILE A 99 1.88 9.24 2.53
N VAL A 100 1.40 10.43 2.89
CA VAL A 100 2.18 11.66 2.81
C VAL A 100 2.28 12.32 4.18
N PRO A 101 3.39 13.00 4.47
CA PRO A 101 3.48 13.86 5.64
C PRO A 101 2.42 14.97 5.54
N PRO A 102 1.92 15.45 6.68
CA PRO A 102 1.03 16.59 6.71
C PRO A 102 1.79 17.83 6.19
N PRO A 103 1.08 18.83 5.62
CA PRO A 103 1.71 20.08 5.20
C PRO A 103 2.50 20.69 6.36
N MET A 104 3.73 21.16 6.07
CA MET A 104 4.56 21.91 7.01
C MET A 104 3.82 23.21 7.40
N GLY A 105 3.04 23.15 8.48
CA GLY A 105 2.13 24.23 8.87
C GLY A 105 1.04 23.78 9.83
N THR A 106 0.67 22.48 9.85
CA THR A 106 -0.32 21.96 10.81
C THR A 106 0.38 21.41 12.06
N HIS A 107 0.97 22.29 12.87
CA HIS A 107 1.33 21.95 14.24
C HIS A 107 0.05 22.10 15.10
N LEU A 108 -0.76 21.04 15.20
CA LEU A 108 -1.77 20.98 16.25
C LEU A 108 -1.08 20.54 17.55
N ILE A 109 -0.63 21.53 18.32
CA ILE A 109 -0.16 21.32 19.70
C ILE A 109 -1.41 21.13 20.56
N LEU A 110 -1.68 19.89 20.98
CA LEU A 110 -2.58 19.64 22.11
C LEU A 110 -1.69 19.51 23.35
N ARG A 111 -1.84 20.47 24.25
CA ARG A 111 -1.33 20.38 25.63
C ARG A 111 -2.35 19.68 26.51
#